data_AF-A0A659UR09-F1
#
_entry.id   AF-A0A659UR09-F1
#
_cell.length_a   1.000
_cell.length_b   1.000
_cell.length_c   1.000
_cell.angle_alpha   90.00
_cell.angle_beta   90.00
_cell.angle_gamma   90.00
#
_symmetry.space_group_name_H-M   'P 1'
#
loop_
_entity.id
_entity.type
_entity.pdbx_description
1 polymer ?
#
loop_
_entity_poly.entity_id
_entity_poly.type
_entity_poly.pdbx_seq_one_letter_code
_entity_poly.pdbx_strand_id
1 'polypeptide(L)'
;GSLTVLGNSHTALGMLIAVDVWNWMGLPVLIYTAGLRQISGQIFEAAKLDGAGNARMLFSIALPLLMPALGTLTTLSFINTFNQFDIVYVMQGVQGNPSYATDTLVTYFYRLAFGAEGAVRITAIGLALALGTRLFRILSLGSLL
;
A
#
# COMPACT_ATOMS: atom_id res chain seq x y z
N GLY A 1 27.83 -3.69 16.88
CA GLY A 1 26.87 -2.58 16.76
C GLY A 1 25.52 -3.16 16.40
N SER A 2 24.63 -3.30 17.38
CA SER A 2 23.41 -4.12 17.34
C SER A 2 22.14 -3.33 16.98
N LEU A 3 22.25 -2.30 16.12
CA LEU A 3 21.15 -1.39 15.80
C LEU A 3 20.89 -1.27 14.28
N THR A 4 21.19 -2.28 13.48
CA THR A 4 20.79 -2.25 12.07
C THR A 4 19.37 -2.77 11.93
N VAL A 5 18.38 -1.91 12.21
CA VAL A 5 16.94 -2.14 11.95
C VAL A 5 16.70 -2.52 10.48
N LEU A 6 17.57 -2.08 9.57
CA LEU A 6 17.55 -2.41 8.14
C LEU A 6 18.32 -3.70 7.80
N GLY A 7 19.11 -4.25 8.73
CA GLY A 7 19.94 -5.44 8.51
C GLY A 7 19.30 -6.76 8.95
N ASN A 8 18.10 -6.72 9.55
CA ASN A 8 17.36 -7.91 10.00
C ASN A 8 16.04 -8.05 9.20
N SER A 9 15.81 -9.23 8.62
CA SER A 9 14.68 -9.52 7.73
C SER A 9 13.34 -9.29 8.41
N HIS A 10 13.26 -9.50 9.72
CA HIS A 10 12.03 -9.32 10.50
C HIS A 10 11.67 -7.85 10.74
N THR A 11 12.66 -6.95 10.80
CA THR A 11 12.44 -5.52 11.06
C THR A 11 12.42 -4.68 9.77
N ALA A 12 13.10 -5.13 8.72
CA ALA A 12 13.17 -4.44 7.43
C ALA A 12 11.80 -4.29 6.76
N LEU A 13 10.99 -5.36 6.77
CA LEU A 13 9.61 -5.34 6.26
C LEU A 13 8.71 -4.38 7.06
N GLY A 14 8.77 -4.44 8.39
CA GLY A 14 7.96 -3.57 9.24
C GLY A 14 8.28 -2.09 9.06
N MET A 15 9.56 -1.76 8.90
CA MET A 15 9.99 -0.39 8.62
C MET A 15 9.52 0.09 7.25
N LEU A 16 9.63 -0.76 6.22
CA LEU A 16 9.10 -0.45 4.88
C LEU A 16 7.60 -0.16 4.91
N ILE A 17 6.82 -1.01 5.59
CA ILE A 17 5.38 -0.81 5.75
C ILE A 17 5.09 0.51 6.48
N ALA A 18 5.84 0.83 7.54
CA ALA A 18 5.65 2.07 8.28
C ALA A 18 5.91 3.32 7.43
N VAL A 19 6.98 3.31 6.64
CA VAL A 19 7.30 4.42 5.72
C VAL A 19 6.28 4.51 4.59
N ASP A 20 5.82 3.37 4.06
CA ASP A 20 4.80 3.33 3.02
C ASP A 20 3.47 3.94 3.50
N VAL A 21 3.00 3.50 4.67
CA VAL A 21 1.80 4.04 5.31
C VAL A 21 1.95 5.54 5.53
N TRP A 22 3.09 6.00 6.06
CA TRP A 22 3.32 7.42 6.28
C TRP A 22 3.28 8.24 4.97
N ASN A 23 3.91 7.74 3.90
CA ASN A 23 3.95 8.41 2.60
C ASN A 23 2.53 8.52 1.99
N TRP A 24 1.72 7.46 2.14
CA TRP A 24 0.38 7.40 1.56
C TRP A 24 -0.74 8.01 2.42
N MET A 25 -0.47 8.34 3.69
CA MET A 25 -1.50 8.85 4.61
C MET A 25 -2.12 10.19 4.21
N GLY A 26 -1.46 11.01 3.39
CA GLY A 26 -1.92 12.36 3.06
C GLY A 26 -3.30 12.40 2.38
N LEU A 27 -3.48 11.60 1.32
CA LEU A 27 -4.70 11.63 0.50
C LEU A 27 -5.93 11.01 1.20
N PRO A 28 -5.83 9.84 1.86
CA PRO A 28 -6.94 9.29 2.64
C PRO A 28 -7.42 10.22 3.75
N VAL A 29 -6.51 10.89 4.48
CA VAL A 29 -6.90 11.84 5.54
C VAL A 29 -7.74 12.99 5.00
N LEU A 30 -7.37 13.54 3.85
CA LEU A 30 -8.14 14.60 3.20
C LEU A 30 -9.54 14.11 2.78
N ILE A 31 -9.62 12.92 2.20
CA ILE A 31 -10.89 12.33 1.75
C ILE A 31 -11.79 11.99 2.94
N TYR A 32 -11.25 11.41 4.02
CA TYR A 32 -12.03 11.13 5.23
C TYR A 32 -12.53 12.41 5.89
N THR A 33 -11.72 13.46 5.93
CA THR A 33 -12.13 14.75 6.48
C THR A 33 -13.23 15.39 5.62
N ALA A 34 -13.12 15.31 4.29
CA ALA A 34 -14.15 15.78 3.37
C ALA A 34 -15.45 14.97 3.53
N GLY A 35 -15.36 13.64 3.61
CA GLY A 35 -16.50 12.75 3.83
C GLY A 35 -17.20 13.00 5.16
N LEU A 36 -16.44 13.22 6.24
CA LEU A 36 -17.01 13.58 7.56
C LEU A 36 -17.77 14.91 7.51
N ARG A 37 -17.26 15.91 6.78
CA ARG A 37 -17.95 17.21 6.61
C ARG A 37 -19.22 17.10 5.77
N GLN A 38 -19.34 16.06 4.95
CA GLN A 38 -20.53 15.82 4.14
C GLN A 38 -21.69 15.23 4.96
N ILE A 39 -21.38 14.62 6.11
CA ILE A 39 -22.39 14.14 7.06
C ILE A 39 -23.04 15.35 7.75
N SER A 40 -24.37 15.45 7.66
CA SER A 40 -25.11 16.54 8.31
C SER A 40 -24.88 16.55 9.82
N GLY A 41 -24.50 17.71 10.36
CA GLY A 41 -24.32 17.91 11.80
C GLY A 41 -25.56 17.58 12.64
N GLN A 42 -26.75 17.69 12.03
CA GLN A 42 -28.03 17.36 12.68
C GLN A 42 -28.11 15.89 13.10
N ILE A 43 -27.46 14.97 12.36
CA ILE A 43 -27.42 13.54 12.71
C ILE A 43 -26.65 13.34 14.02
N PHE A 44 -25.55 14.08 14.21
CA PHE A 44 -24.77 14.00 15.44
C PHE A 44 -25.46 14.68 16.63
N GLU A 45 -26.19 15.77 16.39
CA GLU A 45 -27.00 16.43 17.43
C GLU A 45 -28.17 15.54 17.88
N ALA A 46 -28.89 14.92 16.93
CA ALA A 46 -29.94 13.96 17.25
C ALA A 46 -29.39 12.76 18.04
N ALA A 47 -28.26 12.19 17.61
CA ALA A 47 -27.61 11.10 18.33
C ALA A 47 -27.19 11.48 19.76
N LYS A 48 -26.77 12.73 19.99
CA LYS A 48 -26.47 13.25 21.35
C LYS A 48 -27.73 13.36 22.20
N LEU A 49 -28.84 13.82 21.62
CA LEU A 49 -30.14 13.88 22.31
C LEU A 49 -30.63 12.48 22.69
N ASP A 50 -30.35 11.47 21.86
CA ASP A 50 -30.63 10.06 22.12
C ASP A 50 -29.65 9.39 23.12
N GLY A 51 -28.72 10.17 23.71
CA GLY A 51 -27.76 9.68 24.69
C GLY A 51 -26.62 8.84 24.10
N ALA A 52 -26.36 8.91 22.80
CA ALA A 52 -25.20 8.24 22.21
C ALA A 52 -23.90 8.86 22.73
N GLY A 53 -22.98 8.04 23.25
CA GLY A 53 -21.62 8.47 23.58
C GLY A 53 -20.71 8.59 22.34
N ASN A 54 -19.55 9.21 22.49
CA ASN A 54 -18.60 9.46 21.38
C ASN A 54 -18.19 8.18 20.63
N ALA A 55 -17.96 7.08 21.34
CA ALA A 55 -17.62 5.80 20.72
C ALA A 55 -18.78 5.26 19.85
N ARG A 56 -20.02 5.39 20.33
CA ARG A 56 -21.21 4.95 19.58
C ARG A 56 -21.42 5.82 18.33
N MET A 57 -21.19 7.13 18.43
CA MET A 57 -21.23 8.01 17.26
C MET A 57 -20.16 7.63 16.21
N LEU A 58 -18.95 7.27 16.65
CA LEU A 58 -17.88 6.86 15.73
C LEU A 58 -18.22 5.55 15.01
N PHE A 59 -18.55 4.49 15.76
CA PHE A 59 -18.72 3.15 15.20
C PHE A 59 -20.10 2.90 14.58
N SER A 60 -21.16 3.57 15.05
CA SER A 60 -22.52 3.34 14.58
C SER A 60 -23.04 4.39 13.60
N ILE A 61 -22.36 5.54 13.47
CA ILE A 61 -22.80 6.64 12.58
C ILE A 61 -21.70 7.00 11.59
N ALA A 62 -20.56 7.50 12.08
CA ALA A 62 -19.51 8.02 11.21
C ALA A 62 -18.87 6.91 10.34
N LEU A 63 -18.45 5.79 10.93
CA LEU A 63 -17.83 4.67 10.20
C LEU A 63 -18.75 4.08 9.11
N PRO A 64 -20.01 3.71 9.40
CA PRO A 64 -20.95 3.20 8.39
C PRO A 64 -21.20 4.16 7.24
N LEU A 65 -21.36 5.45 7.53
CA LEU A 65 -21.58 6.47 6.50
C LEU A 65 -20.33 6.70 5.63
N LEU A 66 -19.14 6.44 6.17
CA LEU A 66 -17.88 6.50 5.43
C LEU A 66 -17.48 5.18 4.74
N MET A 67 -18.15 4.05 5.02
CA MET A 67 -17.80 2.74 4.44
C MET A 67 -17.66 2.74 2.92
N PRO A 68 -18.52 3.41 2.12
CA PRO A 68 -18.34 3.45 0.67
C PRO A 68 -17.02 4.10 0.25
N ALA A 69 -16.64 5.20 0.91
CA ALA A 69 -15.37 5.88 0.65
C ALA A 69 -14.16 5.05 1.12
N LEU A 70 -14.28 4.41 2.29
CA LEU A 70 -13.27 3.49 2.83
C LEU A 70 -13.05 2.29 1.92
N GLY A 71 -14.12 1.70 1.38
CA GLY A 71 -14.04 0.57 0.45
C GLY A 71 -13.26 0.94 -0.80
N THR A 72 -13.61 2.06 -1.45
CA THR A 72 -12.90 2.54 -2.64
C THR A 72 -11.43 2.82 -2.37
N LEU A 73 -11.12 3.52 -1.27
CA LEU A 73 -9.74 3.84 -0.91
C LEU A 73 -8.92 2.61 -0.55
N THR A 74 -9.53 1.62 0.12
CA THR A 74 -8.85 0.37 0.47
C THR A 74 -8.52 -0.43 -0.80
N THR A 75 -9.46 -0.51 -1.76
CA THR A 75 -9.21 -1.17 -3.04
C THR A 75 -8.11 -0.47 -3.83
N LEU A 76 -8.15 0.86 -3.93
CA LEU A 76 -7.10 1.64 -4.61
C LEU A 76 -5.73 1.46 -3.94
N SER A 77 -5.70 1.50 -2.60
CA SER A 77 -4.46 1.31 -1.84
C SER A 77 -3.90 -0.10 -2.05
N PHE A 78 -4.76 -1.11 -2.05
CA PHE A 78 -4.37 -2.49 -2.33
C PHE A 78 -3.74 -2.65 -3.72
N ILE A 79 -4.38 -2.09 -4.75
CA ILE A 79 -3.83 -2.08 -6.12
C ILE A 79 -2.48 -1.39 -6.16
N ASN A 80 -2.33 -0.27 -5.44
CA ASN A 80 -1.10 0.49 -5.39
C ASN A 80 0.03 -0.29 -4.70
N THR A 81 -0.22 -0.83 -3.50
CA THR A 81 0.78 -1.61 -2.74
C THR A 81 1.23 -2.85 -3.51
N PHE A 82 0.35 -3.49 -4.27
CA PHE A 82 0.73 -4.63 -5.13
C PHE A 82 1.71 -4.27 -6.25
N ASN A 83 1.71 -3.01 -6.68
CA ASN A 83 2.60 -2.49 -7.72
C ASN A 83 3.75 -1.65 -7.17
N GLN A 84 3.94 -1.66 -5.85
CA GLN A 84 4.95 -0.87 -5.18
C GLN A 84 6.37 -1.32 -5.57
N PHE A 85 7.14 -0.38 -6.12
CA PHE A 85 8.51 -0.60 -6.57
C PHE A 85 9.46 0.44 -6.00
N ASP A 86 9.04 1.70 -6.09
CA ASP A 86 9.77 2.89 -5.67
C ASP A 86 10.31 2.78 -4.24
N ILE A 87 9.45 2.52 -3.24
CA ILE A 87 9.86 2.54 -1.83
C ILE A 87 10.81 1.39 -1.49
N VAL A 88 10.59 0.21 -2.08
CA VAL A 88 11.44 -0.96 -1.87
C VAL A 88 12.80 -0.74 -2.52
N TYR A 89 12.81 -0.22 -3.74
CA TYR A 89 14.04 0.08 -4.46
C TYR A 89 14.85 1.18 -3.78
N VAL A 90 14.22 2.26 -3.32
CA VAL A 90 14.89 3.38 -2.63
C VAL A 90 15.47 2.94 -1.29
N MET A 91 14.75 2.12 -0.51
CA MET A 91 15.18 1.75 0.84
C MET A 91 16.09 0.51 0.88
N GLN A 92 15.92 -0.45 -0.04
CA GLN A 92 16.60 -1.75 0.00
C GLN A 92 17.38 -2.10 -1.29
N GLY A 93 17.35 -1.22 -2.29
CA GLY A 93 18.02 -1.42 -3.57
C GLY A 93 17.43 -2.57 -4.41
N VAL A 94 18.17 -2.99 -5.43
CA VAL A 94 17.77 -4.04 -6.38
C VAL A 94 17.56 -5.41 -5.70
N GLN A 95 18.18 -5.65 -4.54
CA GLN A 95 18.26 -6.96 -3.91
C GLN A 95 17.19 -7.20 -2.84
N GLY A 96 16.41 -6.18 -2.44
CA GLY A 96 15.35 -6.35 -1.43
C GLY A 96 15.90 -6.89 -0.10
N ASN A 97 16.99 -6.31 0.36
CA ASN A 97 17.69 -6.79 1.54
C ASN A 97 16.86 -6.68 2.83
N PRO A 98 17.16 -7.51 3.84
CA PRO A 98 18.15 -8.59 3.85
C PRO A 98 17.58 -9.92 3.32
N SER A 99 18.36 -10.61 2.46
CA SER A 99 18.03 -11.92 1.89
C SER A 99 16.72 -11.98 1.08
N TYR A 100 16.44 -10.96 0.26
CA TYR A 100 15.21 -10.85 -0.54
C TYR A 100 13.91 -10.79 0.29
N ALA A 101 14.00 -10.54 1.60
CA ALA A 101 12.85 -10.57 2.50
C ALA A 101 11.82 -9.47 2.18
N THR A 102 12.24 -8.39 1.52
CA THR A 102 11.38 -7.26 1.17
C THR A 102 11.04 -7.20 -0.32
N ASP A 103 11.27 -8.30 -1.04
CA ASP A 103 11.18 -8.33 -2.48
C ASP A 103 9.72 -8.43 -2.95
N THR A 104 9.33 -7.57 -3.90
CA THR A 104 8.02 -7.58 -4.56
C THR A 104 8.14 -8.19 -5.95
N LEU A 105 7.00 -8.53 -6.57
CA LEU A 105 6.98 -9.02 -7.96
C LEU A 105 7.63 -8.04 -8.94
N VAL A 106 7.51 -6.74 -8.67
CA VAL A 106 8.06 -5.67 -9.51
C VAL A 106 9.57 -5.53 -9.32
N THR A 107 10.08 -5.60 -8.08
CA THR A 107 11.53 -5.59 -7.83
C THR A 107 12.20 -6.87 -8.33
N TYR A 108 11.52 -8.01 -8.26
CA TYR A 108 11.97 -9.27 -8.86
C TYR A 108 12.09 -9.16 -10.38
N PHE A 109 11.05 -8.63 -11.06
CA PHE A 109 11.12 -8.33 -12.49
C PHE A 109 12.28 -7.38 -12.81
N TYR A 110 12.41 -6.27 -12.07
CA TYR A 110 13.45 -5.28 -12.30
C TYR A 110 14.84 -5.90 -12.16
N ARG A 111 15.05 -6.76 -11.16
CA ARG A 111 16.32 -7.49 -10.99
C ARG A 111 16.59 -8.46 -12.13
N LEU A 112 15.58 -9.17 -12.64
CA LEU A 112 15.75 -10.07 -13.80
C LEU A 112 16.00 -9.32 -15.11
N ALA A 113 15.39 -8.15 -15.28
CA ALA A 113 15.49 -7.34 -16.50
C ALA A 113 16.75 -6.46 -16.53
N PHE A 114 17.18 -5.93 -15.38
CA PHE A 114 18.18 -4.87 -15.27
C PHE A 114 19.26 -5.11 -14.19
N GLY A 115 19.16 -6.17 -13.37
CA GLY A 115 19.93 -6.32 -12.13
C GLY A 115 21.20 -7.16 -12.20
N ALA A 116 22.30 -6.48 -11.83
CA ALA A 116 23.68 -6.92 -11.56
C ALA A 116 24.57 -7.27 -12.78
N GLU A 117 25.69 -6.54 -12.87
CA GLU A 117 26.82 -6.83 -13.75
C GLU A 117 27.17 -8.33 -13.68
N GLY A 118 26.82 -9.07 -14.74
CA GLY A 118 27.17 -10.49 -14.90
C GLY A 118 26.02 -11.52 -14.79
N ALA A 119 24.80 -11.15 -14.39
CA ALA A 119 23.72 -12.14 -14.16
C ALA A 119 22.78 -12.40 -15.37
N VAL A 120 23.02 -11.77 -16.51
CA VAL A 120 22.18 -11.96 -17.71
C VAL A 120 22.57 -13.25 -18.43
N ARG A 121 22.09 -14.39 -17.92
CA ARG A 121 21.87 -15.56 -18.78
C ARG A 121 20.60 -15.30 -19.58
N ILE A 122 20.64 -15.54 -20.89
CA ILE A 122 19.54 -15.32 -21.85
C ILE A 122 18.19 -15.93 -21.39
N THR A 123 18.23 -16.92 -20.49
CA THR A 123 17.07 -17.51 -19.81
C THR A 123 16.35 -16.60 -18.81
N ALA A 124 17.00 -15.59 -18.22
CA ALA A 124 16.40 -14.68 -17.23
C ALA A 124 15.54 -13.57 -17.86
N ILE A 125 15.91 -13.10 -19.06
CA ILE A 125 15.15 -12.07 -19.80
C ILE A 125 13.77 -12.62 -20.22
N GLY A 126 13.70 -13.89 -20.64
CA GLY A 126 12.43 -14.53 -20.98
C GLY A 126 11.45 -14.60 -19.80
N LEU A 127 11.96 -14.89 -18.59
CA LEU A 127 11.17 -14.86 -17.36
C LEU A 127 10.75 -13.43 -16.99
N ALA A 128 11.64 -12.45 -17.15
CA ALA A 128 11.30 -11.05 -16.96
C ALA A 128 10.15 -10.63 -17.88
N LEU A 129 10.26 -10.88 -19.18
CA LEU A 129 9.21 -10.54 -20.15
C LEU A 129 7.88 -11.25 -19.86
N ALA A 130 7.92 -12.52 -19.42
CA ALA A 130 6.72 -13.26 -19.03
C ALA A 130 6.05 -12.67 -17.77
N LEU A 131 6.84 -12.24 -16.78
CA LEU A 131 6.31 -11.60 -15.57
C LEU A 131 5.78 -10.19 -15.87
N GLY A 132 6.52 -9.39 -16.65
CA GLY A 132 6.12 -8.05 -17.05
C GLY A 132 4.79 -8.05 -17.82
N THR A 133 4.60 -8.99 -18.76
CA THR A 133 3.33 -9.13 -19.49
C THR A 133 2.17 -9.58 -18.60
N ARG A 134 2.41 -10.40 -17.57
CA ARG A 134 1.38 -10.77 -16.59
C ARG A 134 1.01 -9.62 -15.66
N LEU A 135 1.99 -8.88 -15.15
CA LEU A 135 1.77 -7.69 -14.33
C LEU A 135 1.01 -6.62 -15.11
N PHE A 136 1.40 -6.36 -16.36
CA PHE A 136 0.70 -5.44 -17.25
C PHE A 136 -0.76 -5.84 -17.48
N ARG A 137 -1.05 -7.13 -17.69
CA ARG A 137 -2.43 -7.62 -17.86
C ARG A 137 -3.26 -7.44 -16.59
N ILE A 138 -2.70 -7.77 -15.43
CA ILE A 138 -3.36 -7.59 -14.12
C ILE A 138 -3.67 -6.11 -13.89
N LEU A 139 -2.71 -5.23 -14.17
CA LEU A 139 -2.88 -3.78 -14.09
C LEU A 139 -3.98 -3.27 -15.03
N SER A 140 -3.96 -3.69 -16.30
CA SER A 140 -4.95 -3.26 -17.29
C SER A 140 -6.37 -3.72 -16.94
N LEU A 141 -6.53 -4.92 -16.38
CA LEU A 141 -7.82 -5.39 -15.87
C LEU A 141 -8.25 -4.62 -14.63
N GLY A 142 -7.33 -4.34 -13.71
CA GLY A 142 -7.62 -3.58 -12.50
C GLY A 142 -8.03 -2.14 -12.78
N SER A 143 -7.55 -1.52 -13.87
CA SER A 143 -7.94 -0.17 -14.29
C SER A 143 -9.29 -0.09 -15.02
N LEU A 144 -9.86 -1.24 -15.43
CA LEU A 144 -11.13 -1.32 -16.15
C LEU A 144 -12.32 -1.69 -15.25
N LEU A 145 -12.07 -2.00 -13.98
CA LEU A 145 -13.06 -2.30 -12.93
C LEU A 145 -13.26 -1.09 -12.02
#